data_AF-W6YVZ3-F1
#
_entry.id   AF-W6YVZ3-F1
#
_cell.length_a   1.000
_cell.length_b   1.000
_cell.length_c   1.000
_cell.angle_alpha   90.00
_cell.angle_beta   90.00
_cell.angle_gamma   90.00
#
_symmetry.space_group_name_H-M   'P 1'
#
loop_
_entity.id
_entity.type
_entity.pdbx_description
1 polymer ?
#
loop_
_entity_poly.entity_id
_entity_poly.type
_entity_poly.pdbx_seq_one_letter_code
_entity_poly.pdbx_strand_id
1 'polypeptide(L)'
;TTSLDMVERGLCSENIRYVRIDGNVAPKNRVYAIEQLRHNPKVRVILLTMSCGACGFNLTAASVLHLLQPQWNPSLEYQAFARVHRLGQTRPVTIFKYIM
;
A
#
# COMPACT_ATOMS: atom_id res chain seq x y z
N THR A 1 9.00 8.99 8.50
CA THR A 1 8.68 7.66 7.94
C THR A 1 8.90 6.52 8.94
N THR A 2 8.97 6.81 10.24
CA THR A 2 9.41 5.85 11.26
C THR A 2 8.60 4.56 11.32
N SER A 3 7.27 4.62 11.13
CA SER A 3 6.39 3.44 11.15
C SER A 3 6.61 2.49 9.98
N LEU A 4 6.72 3.00 8.75
CA LEU A 4 7.00 2.17 7.57
C LEU A 4 8.40 1.56 7.63
N ASP A 5 9.38 2.30 8.17
CA ASP A 5 10.75 1.81 8.34
C ASP A 5 10.80 0.62 9.32
N MET A 6 9.94 0.59 10.35
CA MET A 6 9.81 -0.56 11.25
C MET A 6 9.17 -1.77 10.58
N VAL A 7 8.11 -1.56 9.79
CA VAL A 7 7.46 -2.65 9.05
C VAL A 7 8.41 -3.24 8.02
N GLU A 8 9.18 -2.39 7.33
CA GLU A 8 10.22 -2.83 6.40
C GLU A 8 11.24 -3.76 7.06
N ARG A 9 11.72 -3.41 8.27
CA ARG A 9 12.64 -4.29 9.03
C ARG A 9 12.00 -5.64 9.36
N GLY A 10 10.73 -5.64 9.77
CA GLY A 10 10.00 -6.89 10.06
C GLY A 10 9.77 -7.76 8.82
N LEU A 11 9.48 -7.15 7.67
CA LEU A 11 9.36 -7.88 6.41
C LEU A 11 10.70 -8.48 5.97
N CYS A 12 11.80 -7.74 6.16
CA CYS A 12 13.15 -8.22 5.91
C CYS A 12 13.55 -9.40 6.80
N SER A 13 13.23 -9.36 8.10
CA SER A 13 13.56 -10.46 9.03
C SER A 13 12.82 -11.75 8.67
N GLU A 14 11.58 -11.64 8.22
CA GLU A 14 10.76 -12.79 7.78
C GLU A 14 10.98 -13.17 6.31
N ASN A 15 11.95 -12.56 5.63
CA ASN A 15 12.27 -12.78 4.21
C ASN A 15 11.05 -12.63 3.27
N ILE A 16 10.13 -11.72 3.60
CA ILE A 16 8.95 -11.41 2.79
C ILE A 16 9.32 -10.33 1.79
N ARG A 17 9.16 -10.62 0.49
CA ARG A 17 9.48 -9.65 -0.55
C ARG A 17 8.40 -8.58 -0.65
N TYR A 18 8.84 -7.33 -0.55
CA TYR A 18 7.99 -6.14 -0.62
C TYR A 18 8.53 -5.14 -1.64
N VAL A 19 7.69 -4.16 -1.96
CA VAL A 19 8.06 -2.96 -2.71
C VAL A 19 7.62 -1.73 -1.90
N ARG A 20 8.38 -0.63 -1.98
CA ARG A 20 8.10 0.60 -1.23
C ARG A 20 7.87 1.77 -2.18
N ILE A 21 6.82 2.53 -1.93
CA ILE A 21 6.50 3.78 -2.61
C ILE A 21 6.31 4.87 -1.56
N ASP A 22 7.24 5.80 -1.53
CA ASP A 22 7.18 7.01 -0.71
C ASP A 22 7.35 8.27 -1.56
N GLY A 23 7.34 9.43 -0.88
CA GLY A 23 7.39 10.74 -1.54
C GLY A 23 8.69 10.98 -2.33
N ASN A 24 9.77 10.26 -2.02
CA ASN A 24 11.07 10.41 -2.69
C ASN A 24 11.20 9.52 -3.94
N VAL A 25 10.29 8.56 -4.14
CA VAL A 25 10.30 7.69 -5.31
C VAL A 25 9.81 8.45 -6.54
N ALA A 26 10.63 8.49 -7.59
CA ALA A 26 10.29 9.09 -8.88
C ALA A 26 9.03 8.43 -9.49
N PRO A 27 8.16 9.19 -10.19
CA PRO A 27 6.89 8.67 -10.71
C PRO A 27 7.01 7.40 -11.55
N LYS A 28 8.05 7.29 -12.40
CA LYS A 28 8.32 6.08 -13.22
C LYS A 28 8.51 4.83 -12.37
N ASN A 29 9.22 4.95 -11.25
CA ASN A 29 9.50 3.82 -10.35
C ASN A 29 8.26 3.39 -9.57
N ARG A 30 7.29 4.30 -9.36
CA ARG A 30 6.00 3.97 -8.72
C ARG A 30 5.18 3.01 -9.57
N VAL A 31 5.11 3.27 -10.88
CA VAL A 31 4.43 2.37 -11.83
C VAL A 31 5.08 1.00 -11.84
N TYR A 32 6.42 0.96 -11.93
CA TYR A 32 7.16 -0.30 -11.89
C TYR A 32 6.88 -1.11 -10.62
N ALA A 33 6.85 -0.47 -9.45
CA ALA A 33 6.53 -1.14 -8.19
C ALA A 33 5.11 -1.73 -8.16
N ILE A 34 4.12 -1.04 -8.74
CA ILE A 34 2.75 -1.56 -8.86
C ILE A 34 2.69 -2.75 -9.81
N GLU A 35 3.40 -2.69 -10.95
CA GLU A 35 3.47 -3.81 -11.88
C GLU A 35 4.19 -5.02 -11.27
N GLN A 36 5.22 -4.81 -10.44
CA GLN A 36 5.83 -5.88 -9.65
C GLN A 36 4.82 -6.53 -8.71
N LEU A 37 4.01 -5.74 -7.99
CA LEU A 37 2.97 -6.28 -7.13
C LEU A 37 1.91 -7.08 -7.91
N ARG A 38 1.58 -6.66 -9.13
CA ARG A 38 0.56 -7.31 -9.96
C ARG A 38 1.04 -8.60 -10.60
N HIS A 39 2.26 -8.60 -11.15
CA HIS A 39 2.76 -9.67 -12.01
C HIS A 39 3.74 -10.61 -11.32
N ASN A 40 4.41 -10.18 -10.25
CA ASN A 40 5.40 -11.00 -9.57
C ASN A 40 4.77 -11.71 -8.35
N PRO A 41 4.54 -13.03 -8.40
CA PRO A 41 3.93 -13.75 -7.29
C PRO A 41 4.80 -13.77 -6.02
N LYS A 42 6.10 -13.47 -6.15
CA LYS A 42 7.02 -13.36 -5.00
C LYS A 42 6.80 -12.06 -4.23
N VAL A 43 6.37 -10.97 -4.88
CA VAL A 43 6.12 -9.67 -4.23
C VAL A 43 4.70 -9.66 -3.71
N ARG A 44 4.54 -9.79 -2.40
CA ARG A 44 3.21 -9.93 -1.77
C ARG A 44 2.76 -8.68 -1.04
N VAL A 45 3.69 -7.76 -0.76
CA VAL A 45 3.44 -6.59 0.07
C VAL A 45 3.90 -5.32 -0.65
N ILE A 46 3.11 -4.26 -0.53
CA ILE A 46 3.48 -2.92 -0.94
C ILE A 46 3.38 -1.97 0.25
N LEU A 47 4.47 -1.24 0.51
CA LEU A 47 4.55 -0.22 1.55
C LEU A 47 4.28 1.14 0.92
N LEU A 48 3.28 1.86 1.43
CA LEU A 48 2.81 3.13 0.88
C LEU A 48 2.74 4.17 1.97
N THR A 49 3.24 5.37 1.70
CA THR A 49 2.85 6.54 2.50
C THR A 49 1.44 6.96 2.14
N MET A 50 0.71 7.49 3.12
CA MET A 50 -0.68 7.90 2.94
C MET A 50 -0.87 8.90 1.79
N SER A 51 0.04 9.87 1.69
CA SER A 51 0.08 10.86 0.62
C SER A 51 0.29 10.22 -0.77
N CYS A 52 1.13 9.19 -0.88
CA CYS A 52 1.29 8.47 -2.15
C CYS A 52 0.08 7.58 -2.47
N GLY A 53 -0.55 6.97 -1.46
CA GLY A 53 -1.76 6.17 -1.63
C GLY A 53 -2.95 6.98 -2.18
N ALA A 54 -3.03 8.28 -1.87
CA ALA A 54 -4.07 9.18 -2.37
C ALA A 54 -3.84 9.66 -3.82
N CYS A 55 -2.60 9.60 -4.34
CA CYS A 55 -2.16 10.22 -5.61
C CYS A 55 -2.61 9.54 -6.92
N GLY A 56 -3.71 8.78 -6.94
CA GLY A 56 -4.31 8.36 -8.22
C GLY A 56 -3.95 6.97 -8.74
N PHE A 57 -3.28 6.13 -7.96
CA PHE A 57 -2.90 4.77 -8.39
C PHE A 57 -4.07 3.78 -8.38
N ASN A 58 -4.02 2.78 -9.26
CA ASN A 58 -4.93 1.64 -9.25
C ASN A 58 -4.27 0.49 -8.49
N LEU A 59 -4.76 0.18 -7.29
CA LEU A 59 -4.20 -0.85 -6.41
C LEU A 59 -5.08 -2.11 -6.36
N THR A 60 -5.79 -2.41 -7.45
CA THR A 60 -6.65 -3.60 -7.56
C THR A 60 -5.89 -4.93 -7.44
N ALA A 61 -4.56 -4.92 -7.55
CA ALA A 61 -3.72 -6.08 -7.28
C ALA A 61 -3.69 -6.48 -5.79
N ALA A 62 -3.94 -5.53 -4.87
CA ALA A 62 -4.03 -5.79 -3.45
C ALA A 62 -5.50 -6.02 -3.04
N SER A 63 -5.74 -6.92 -2.10
CA SER A 63 -7.07 -7.15 -1.52
C SER A 63 -7.10 -6.91 -0.01
N VAL A 64 -5.94 -6.82 0.65
CA VAL A 64 -5.84 -6.57 2.08
C VAL A 64 -5.09 -5.27 2.29
N LEU A 65 -5.66 -4.36 3.08
CA LEU A 65 -5.07 -3.08 3.42
C LEU A 65 -4.91 -2.97 4.94
N HIS A 66 -3.70 -2.62 5.39
CA HIS A 66 -3.38 -2.35 6.78
C HIS A 66 -3.12 -0.85 6.97
N LEU A 67 -4.04 -0.15 7.62
CA LEU A 67 -3.89 1.26 7.99
C LEU A 67 -3.24 1.35 9.36
N LEU A 68 -1.91 1.49 9.38
CA LEU A 68 -1.08 1.49 10.60
C LEU A 68 -1.30 2.73 11.48
N GLN A 69 -1.60 3.87 10.86
CA GLN A 69 -1.74 5.14 11.55
C GLN A 69 -2.98 5.87 11.02
N PRO A 70 -4.03 6.04 11.84
CA PRO A 70 -5.23 6.76 11.45
C PRO A 70 -4.89 8.23 11.18
N GLN A 71 -5.60 8.83 10.23
CA GLN A 71 -5.44 10.23 9.86
C GLN A 71 -6.51 11.08 10.53
N TRP A 72 -6.16 12.32 10.86
CA TRP A 72 -7.12 13.29 11.38
C TRP A 72 -8.27 13.55 10.40
N ASN A 73 -7.99 13.51 9.09
CA ASN A 73 -8.97 13.68 8.04
C ASN A 73 -9.43 12.32 7.50
N PRO A 74 -10.66 11.86 7.81
CA PRO A 74 -11.17 10.57 7.34
C PRO A 74 -11.29 10.51 5.82
N SER A 75 -11.51 11.63 5.15
CA SER A 75 -11.65 11.67 3.69
C SER A 75 -10.37 11.22 2.97
N LEU A 76 -9.20 11.46 3.56
CA LEU A 76 -7.94 10.93 3.02
C LEU A 76 -7.89 9.41 3.12
N GLU A 77 -8.37 8.83 4.23
CA GLU A 77 -8.49 7.38 4.40
C GLU A 77 -9.40 6.76 3.35
N TYR A 78 -10.60 7.31 3.20
CA TYR A 78 -11.56 6.83 2.20
C TYR A 78 -11.02 6.94 0.78
N GLN A 79 -10.28 7.99 0.45
CA GLN A 79 -9.63 8.12 -0.86
C GLN A 79 -8.59 7.03 -1.10
N ALA A 80 -7.79 6.69 -0.09
CA ALA A 80 -6.83 5.59 -0.19
C ALA A 80 -7.53 4.22 -0.31
N PHE A 81 -8.58 3.99 0.48
CA PHE A 81 -9.38 2.76 0.43
C PHE A 81 -10.03 2.57 -0.94
N ALA A 82 -10.56 3.64 -1.54
CA ALA A 82 -11.13 3.64 -2.89
C ALA A 82 -10.12 3.32 -4.01
N ARG A 83 -8.81 3.27 -3.72
CA ARG A 83 -7.80 2.78 -4.68
C ARG A 83 -7.69 1.27 -4.73
N VAL A 84 -8.00 0.61 -3.61
CA VAL A 84 -8.02 -0.86 -3.48
C VAL A 84 -9.41 -1.39 -3.78
N HIS A 85 -10.43 -0.77 -3.18
CA HIS A 85 -11.83 -1.03 -3.44
C HIS A 85 -12.29 -0.25 -4.68
N ARG A 86 -11.82 -0.70 -5.85
CA ARG A 86 -12.04 -0.05 -7.15
C ARG A 86 -12.66 -1.01 -8.16
N LEU A 87 -13.32 -0.46 -9.18
CA LEU A 87 -13.77 -1.23 -10.35
C LEU A 87 -12.61 -2.04 -10.94
N GLY A 88 -12.85 -3.33 -11.18
CA GLY A 88 -11.84 -4.30 -11.61
C GLY A 88 -11.24 -5.15 -10.48
N GLN A 89 -11.59 -4.88 -9.23
CA GLN A 89 -11.28 -5.79 -8.12
C GLN A 89 -12.23 -7.00 -8.14
N THR A 90 -11.67 -8.21 -8.15
CA THR A 90 -12.43 -9.47 -8.17
C THR A 90 -12.41 -10.20 -6.82
N ARG A 91 -11.53 -9.78 -5.90
CA ARG A 91 -11.35 -10.39 -4.58
C ARG A 91 -12.01 -9.52 -3.50
N PRO A 92 -12.56 -10.12 -2.43
CA PRO A 92 -13.08 -9.34 -1.31
C PRO A 92 -11.97 -8.48 -0.73
N VAL A 93 -12.27 -7.20 -0.51
CA VAL A 93 -11.31 -6.25 0.07
C VAL A 93 -11.50 -6.19 1.57
N THR A 94 -10.43 -6.43 2.33
CA THR A 94 -10.42 -6.34 3.78
C THR A 94 -9.52 -5.20 4.22
N ILE A 95 -10.06 -4.31 5.08
CA ILE A 95 -9.33 -3.16 5.61
C ILE A 95 -9.18 -3.35 7.12
N PHE A 96 -7.94 -3.41 7.58
CA PHE A 96 -7.59 -3.41 9.00
C PHE A 96 -7.15 -2.01 9.39
N LYS A 97 -7.87 -1.37 10.31
CA LYS A 97 -7.53 -0.07 10.87
C LYS A 97 -7.04 -0.26 12.30
N TYR A 98 -5.79 0.10 12.56
CA TYR A 98 -5.20 0.04 13.89
C TYR A 98 -5.48 1.37 14.61
N ILE A 99 -6.19 1.30 15.73
CA ILE A 99 -6.52 2.45 16.58
C ILE A 99 -5.94 2.13 17.97
N MET A 100 -5.28 3.12 18.58
CA MET A 100 -4.76 3.03 19.95
C MET A 100 -5.80 3.53 20.94
#